data_AF-A0A947D4J7-F1
#
_entry.id   AF-A0A947D4J7-F1
#
_cell.length_a   1.000
_cell.length_b   1.000
_cell.length_c   1.000
_cell.angle_alpha   90.00
_cell.angle_beta   90.00
_cell.angle_gamma   90.00
#
_symmetry.space_group_name_H-M   'P 1'
#
loop_
_entity.id
_entity.type
_entity.pdbx_description
1 polymer ?
#
loop_
_entity_poly.entity_id
_entity_poly.type
_entity_poly.pdbx_seq_one_letter_code
_entity_poly.pdbx_strand_id
1 'polypeptide(L)'
;MARRQKEPSVPTATFHLSAPSGHFWIDLGLAVLHAELGPGPHPVDAVLAWLTDRYVQPTGNTGEYYDRSTESLRSYPKKNWVYPLNFFIKVTPDSGEKVKRLINGQEKAYPTQPPVYRLELKFSARPGRCTVCGAEAPTTQAGMWVFPFAVAPNNFGNFYSMTKQGIDLCSRCALAGAAGYLGWLWRAAGREYMHFFIFHGELSTMKGLYENHIRPAQLKATKSGNASMAFYGPYVHESTLGLLLDLFARLRASDGSAASENGGNLGATQDGGLAILRRFFDVEATVPVPLTLYAIHGTFGQALEIKSIRAFSRLEAHYGRYERWFDRLSTVGFSSPGRVIGQIFRQFVRERRQPGGDRSLRQETIWRDRVARAVLTEEDPFPAIEQFLYEERARDKDRRPLVAGTLVLFDHYAEEVLRMNPSFLKMLSGFGYSLGKKAFEEKEMGVLYMMRNAKNIQEFYRVLNDIQFRLKMTVPEALLMFEAGDRIAGVPWIRLKTMLAIYAMNAYLRAENGGKEEETEGEALDRSVS
;
A
#
# COMPACT_ATOMS: atom_id res chain seq x y z
N MET A 1 50.84 -26.07 33.85
CA MET A 1 50.21 -25.08 32.94
C MET A 1 48.70 -25.16 33.11
N ALA A 2 48.10 -24.20 33.83
CA ALA A 2 46.66 -24.14 34.01
C ALA A 2 45.98 -23.81 32.66
N ARG A 3 45.05 -24.67 32.22
CA ARG A 3 44.13 -24.35 31.11
C ARG A 3 43.36 -23.10 31.53
N ARG A 4 43.66 -21.95 30.92
CA ARG A 4 42.76 -20.79 30.95
C ARG A 4 41.41 -21.27 30.45
N GLN A 5 40.42 -21.34 31.35
CA GLN A 5 39.02 -21.41 30.96
C GLN A 5 38.77 -20.17 30.09
N LYS A 6 38.56 -20.39 28.79
CA LYS A 6 38.15 -19.34 27.88
C LYS A 6 36.72 -19.01 28.32
N GLU A 7 36.53 -17.88 28.99
CA GLU A 7 35.18 -17.37 29.27
C GLU A 7 34.39 -17.40 27.95
N PRO A 8 33.13 -17.91 27.95
CA PRO A 8 32.32 -17.90 26.75
C PRO A 8 32.15 -16.44 26.33
N SER A 9 32.81 -16.06 25.22
CA SER A 9 32.67 -14.73 24.65
C SER A 9 31.20 -14.52 24.30
N VAL A 10 30.57 -13.53 24.93
CA VAL A 10 29.18 -13.16 24.62
C VAL A 10 29.11 -12.86 23.11
N PRO A 11 28.26 -13.55 22.35
CA PRO A 11 28.19 -13.33 20.91
C PRO A 11 27.78 -11.89 20.64
N THR A 12 28.50 -11.22 19.74
CA THR A 12 28.23 -9.84 19.32
C THR A 12 27.84 -9.80 17.85
N ALA A 13 27.20 -8.71 17.46
CA ALA A 13 26.89 -8.40 16.07
C ALA A 13 27.22 -6.94 15.78
N THR A 14 27.62 -6.66 14.54
CA THR A 14 27.93 -5.30 14.10
C THR A 14 27.08 -4.93 12.88
N PHE A 15 26.47 -3.74 12.94
CA PHE A 15 25.53 -3.26 11.93
C PHE A 15 26.19 -2.18 11.07
N HIS A 16 27.00 -2.59 10.09
CA HIS A 16 27.59 -1.67 9.11
C HIS A 16 26.70 -1.54 7.86
N LEU A 17 26.66 -0.33 7.29
CA LEU A 17 25.93 -0.02 6.05
C LEU A 17 26.69 -0.40 4.77
N SER A 18 28.01 -0.62 4.85
CA SER A 18 28.84 -0.99 3.70
C SER A 18 28.71 -2.45 3.25
N ALA A 19 27.94 -3.27 3.98
CA ALA A 19 27.81 -4.71 3.73
C ALA A 19 26.34 -5.12 3.62
N PRO A 20 25.61 -4.75 2.55
CA PRO A 20 24.25 -5.25 2.32
C PRO A 20 24.25 -6.78 2.29
N SER A 21 23.18 -7.37 2.81
CA SER A 21 22.96 -8.82 2.74
C SER A 21 22.31 -9.24 1.42
N GLY A 22 21.72 -8.29 0.68
CA GLY A 22 21.01 -8.53 -0.57
C GLY A 22 19.58 -9.05 -0.38
N HIS A 23 19.14 -9.24 0.87
CA HIS A 23 17.81 -9.74 1.18
C HIS A 23 16.94 -8.64 1.80
N PHE A 24 15.82 -8.30 1.15
CA PHE A 24 15.00 -7.14 1.52
C PHE A 24 14.60 -7.07 2.99
N TRP A 25 14.19 -8.21 3.58
CA TRP A 25 13.79 -8.28 4.98
C TRP A 25 14.95 -8.07 5.96
N ILE A 26 16.12 -8.64 5.65
CA ILE A 26 17.30 -8.57 6.49
C ILE A 26 17.93 -7.18 6.37
N ASP A 27 17.99 -6.63 5.15
CA ASP A 27 18.54 -5.29 4.90
C ASP A 27 17.68 -4.19 5.50
N LEU A 28 16.35 -4.34 5.51
CA LEU A 28 15.46 -3.46 6.26
C LEU A 28 15.78 -3.50 7.76
N GLY A 29 15.94 -4.70 8.33
CA GLY A 29 16.33 -4.85 9.72
C GLY A 29 17.71 -4.30 10.06
N LEU A 30 18.68 -4.43 9.15
CA LEU A 30 20.01 -3.83 9.29
C LEU A 30 19.94 -2.30 9.32
N ALA A 31 19.14 -1.71 8.43
CA ALA A 31 18.91 -0.26 8.41
C ALA A 31 18.27 0.23 9.72
N VAL A 32 17.26 -0.49 10.23
CA VAL A 32 16.63 -0.20 11.53
C VAL A 32 17.64 -0.27 12.66
N LEU A 33 18.38 -1.38 12.78
CA LEU A 33 19.32 -1.58 13.89
C LEU A 33 20.45 -0.54 13.85
N HIS A 34 20.94 -0.20 12.66
CA HIS A 34 21.93 0.85 12.52
C HIS A 34 21.37 2.22 12.93
N ALA A 35 20.15 2.57 12.50
CA ALA A 35 19.50 3.83 12.86
C ALA A 35 19.27 3.97 14.37
N GLU A 36 18.83 2.90 15.02
CA GLU A 36 18.41 2.94 16.42
C GLU A 36 19.52 2.68 17.44
N LEU A 37 20.49 1.82 17.11
CA LEU A 37 21.56 1.41 18.02
C LEU A 37 22.94 1.96 17.61
N GLY A 38 23.04 2.54 16.42
CA GLY A 38 24.29 3.06 15.88
C GLY A 38 25.24 1.98 15.35
N PRO A 39 26.31 2.42 14.66
CA PRO A 39 27.38 1.51 14.23
C PRO A 39 28.15 0.99 15.45
N GLY A 40 28.54 -0.28 15.44
CA GLY A 40 29.41 -0.85 16.47
C GLY A 40 29.02 -2.27 16.89
N PRO A 41 29.87 -2.93 17.69
CA PRO A 41 29.57 -4.25 18.24
C PRO A 41 28.51 -4.14 19.34
N HIS A 42 27.42 -4.88 19.17
CA HIS A 42 26.34 -4.97 20.14
C HIS A 42 26.23 -6.42 20.65
N PRO A 43 26.15 -6.66 21.97
CA PRO A 43 25.87 -7.99 22.51
C PRO A 43 24.51 -8.50 22.02
N VAL A 44 24.45 -9.75 21.55
CA VAL A 44 23.21 -10.35 21.03
C VAL A 44 22.06 -10.24 22.02
N ASP A 45 22.29 -10.59 23.29
CA ASP A 45 21.25 -10.59 24.32
C ASP A 45 20.73 -9.18 24.62
N ALA A 46 21.59 -8.16 24.53
CA ALA A 46 21.20 -6.77 24.70
C ALA A 46 20.27 -6.31 23.57
N VAL A 47 20.57 -6.70 22.32
CA VAL A 47 19.70 -6.39 21.16
C VAL A 47 18.38 -7.15 21.27
N LEU A 48 18.38 -8.41 21.70
CA LEU A 48 17.16 -9.20 21.89
C LEU A 48 16.27 -8.64 23.01
N ALA A 49 16.86 -8.16 24.11
CA ALA A 49 16.13 -7.46 25.16
C ALA A 49 15.51 -6.16 24.62
N TRP A 50 16.29 -5.36 23.89
CA TRP A 50 15.83 -4.13 23.26
C TRP A 50 14.68 -4.36 22.25
N LEU A 51 14.75 -5.45 21.47
CA LEU A 51 13.66 -5.87 20.57
C LEU A 51 12.41 -6.29 21.36
N THR A 52 12.60 -7.07 22.43
CA THR A 52 11.51 -7.54 23.28
C THR A 52 10.73 -6.36 23.87
N ASP A 53 11.41 -5.33 24.36
CA ASP A 53 10.76 -4.13 24.91
C ASP A 53 9.91 -3.38 23.89
N ARG A 54 10.29 -3.43 22.60
CA ARG A 54 9.52 -2.81 21.50
C ARG A 54 8.39 -3.69 20.99
N TYR A 55 8.52 -5.01 21.12
CA TYR A 55 7.52 -5.96 20.64
C TYR A 55 6.48 -6.34 21.68
N VAL A 56 6.61 -5.92 22.94
CA VAL A 56 5.68 -6.26 24.00
C VAL A 56 4.90 -5.01 24.44
N GLN A 57 3.57 -5.06 24.34
CA GLN A 57 2.70 -3.95 24.73
C GLN A 57 1.60 -4.37 25.71
N PRO A 58 1.11 -3.45 26.57
CA PRO A 58 -0.08 -3.70 27.39
C PRO A 58 -1.31 -4.00 26.52
N THR A 59 -2.12 -4.97 26.94
CA THR A 59 -3.35 -5.39 26.25
C THR A 59 -4.58 -4.58 26.66
N GLY A 60 -4.47 -3.74 27.69
CA GLY A 60 -5.59 -3.06 28.35
C GLY A 60 -6.33 -3.93 29.39
N ASN A 61 -6.08 -5.23 29.41
CA ASN A 61 -6.66 -6.15 30.41
C ASN A 61 -5.72 -6.30 31.62
N THR A 62 -6.28 -6.70 32.76
CA THR A 62 -5.52 -7.13 33.94
C THR A 62 -5.55 -8.65 34.07
N GLY A 63 -4.54 -9.21 34.74
CA GLY A 63 -4.48 -10.60 35.16
C GLY A 63 -4.23 -10.68 36.66
N GLU A 64 -4.77 -11.72 37.28
CA GLU A 64 -4.57 -12.01 38.71
C GLU A 64 -3.44 -13.03 38.87
N TYR A 65 -2.55 -12.74 39.81
CA TYR A 65 -1.35 -13.53 40.09
C TYR A 65 -1.24 -13.72 41.60
N TYR A 66 -0.80 -14.90 42.02
CA TYR A 66 -0.67 -15.20 43.45
C TYR A 66 0.74 -14.83 43.93
N ASP A 67 0.82 -13.84 44.81
CA ASP A 67 2.07 -13.42 45.44
C ASP A 67 2.37 -14.32 46.65
N ARG A 68 3.46 -15.09 46.57
CA ARG A 68 3.88 -15.99 47.66
C ARG A 68 4.39 -15.25 48.89
N SER A 69 4.86 -14.02 48.75
CA SER A 69 5.41 -13.24 49.87
C SER A 69 4.32 -12.63 50.74
N THR A 70 3.20 -12.23 50.12
CA THR A 70 2.05 -11.62 50.82
C THR A 70 0.82 -12.53 50.90
N GLU A 71 0.95 -13.77 50.42
CA GLU A 71 -0.10 -14.80 50.33
C GLU A 71 -1.43 -14.30 49.73
N SER A 72 -1.36 -13.33 48.82
CA SER A 72 -2.53 -12.61 48.30
C SER A 72 -2.54 -12.53 46.78
N LEU A 73 -3.73 -12.33 46.21
CA LEU A 73 -3.87 -12.07 44.78
C LEU A 73 -3.48 -10.63 44.47
N ARG A 74 -2.63 -10.45 43.46
CA ARG A 74 -2.25 -9.16 42.91
C ARG A 74 -2.65 -9.08 41.45
N SER A 75 -3.13 -7.90 41.06
CA SER A 75 -3.54 -7.63 39.68
C SER A 75 -2.47 -6.85 38.95
N TYR A 76 -2.03 -7.38 37.81
CA TYR A 76 -1.05 -6.72 36.94
C TYR A 76 -1.61 -6.55 35.52
N PRO A 77 -1.26 -5.47 34.80
CA PRO A 77 -1.61 -5.32 33.39
C PRO A 77 -1.06 -6.49 32.56
N LYS A 78 -1.92 -7.14 31.78
CA LYS A 78 -1.52 -8.17 30.83
C LYS A 78 -0.78 -7.52 29.68
N LYS A 79 0.40 -8.03 29.37
CA LYS A 79 1.17 -7.67 28.16
C LYS A 79 1.05 -8.79 27.13
N ASN A 80 1.23 -8.47 25.85
CA ASN A 80 1.34 -9.44 24.76
C ASN A 80 2.26 -8.90 23.66
N TRP A 81 2.72 -9.78 22.77
CA TRP A 81 3.37 -9.37 21.53
C TRP A 81 2.48 -8.37 20.77
N VAL A 82 3.07 -7.33 20.22
CA VAL A 82 2.40 -6.32 19.40
C VAL A 82 1.70 -7.03 18.24
N TYR A 83 0.49 -6.60 17.93
CA TYR A 83 -0.24 -7.18 16.81
C TYR A 83 0.33 -6.66 15.48
N PRO A 84 0.60 -7.51 14.47
CA PRO A 84 0.32 -8.94 14.35
C PRO A 84 1.54 -9.83 14.64
N LEU A 85 2.61 -9.32 15.27
CA LEU A 85 3.81 -10.09 15.61
C LEU A 85 3.48 -11.33 16.44
N ASN A 86 2.40 -11.30 17.23
CA ASN A 86 1.88 -12.46 17.97
C ASN A 86 1.54 -13.69 17.08
N PHE A 87 1.37 -13.50 15.77
CA PHE A 87 1.21 -14.62 14.84
C PHE A 87 2.54 -15.26 14.42
N PHE A 88 3.64 -14.51 14.46
CA PHE A 88 4.97 -14.95 14.05
C PHE A 88 5.83 -15.39 15.24
N ILE A 89 5.76 -14.64 16.35
CA ILE A 89 6.44 -14.95 17.60
C ILE A 89 5.54 -15.88 18.42
N LYS A 90 5.83 -17.18 18.38
CA LYS A 90 5.13 -18.21 19.17
C LYS A 90 5.81 -18.52 20.51
N VAL A 91 6.77 -17.70 20.93
CA VAL A 91 7.46 -17.88 22.21
C VAL A 91 6.46 -17.65 23.34
N THR A 92 6.24 -18.70 24.14
CA THR A 92 5.39 -18.65 25.33
C THR A 92 6.12 -17.89 26.43
N PRO A 93 5.54 -16.82 26.99
CA PRO A 93 6.20 -16.07 28.06
C PRO A 93 6.21 -16.87 29.36
N ASP A 94 7.28 -16.70 30.14
CA ASP A 94 7.42 -17.36 31.43
C ASP A 94 6.50 -16.71 32.47
N SER A 95 5.43 -17.40 32.86
CA SER A 95 4.46 -16.93 33.85
C SER A 95 4.71 -17.52 35.25
N GLY A 96 5.89 -18.13 35.46
CA GLY A 96 6.22 -18.86 36.68
C GLY A 96 5.36 -20.11 36.89
N GLU A 97 5.49 -20.68 38.08
CA GLU A 97 4.69 -21.85 38.49
C GLU A 97 3.22 -21.45 38.69
N LYS A 98 2.29 -22.38 38.45
CA LYS A 98 0.89 -22.19 38.78
C LYS A 98 0.57 -22.86 40.11
N VAL A 99 0.08 -22.09 41.08
CA VAL A 99 -0.29 -22.59 42.40
C VAL A 99 -1.80 -22.67 42.50
N LYS A 100 -2.33 -23.83 42.93
CA LYS A 100 -3.76 -24.00 43.20
C LYS A 100 -4.12 -23.36 44.54
N ARG A 101 -5.15 -22.53 44.53
CA ARG A 101 -5.71 -21.87 45.72
C ARG A 101 -7.23 -21.92 45.70
N LEU A 102 -7.80 -22.20 46.86
CA LEU A 102 -9.24 -22.11 47.08
C LEU A 102 -9.55 -20.65 47.44
N ILE A 103 -10.20 -19.92 46.54
CA ILE A 103 -10.58 -18.52 46.74
C ILE A 103 -12.05 -18.39 46.36
N ASN A 104 -12.86 -17.84 47.27
CA ASN A 104 -14.32 -17.73 47.12
C ASN A 104 -15.02 -19.08 46.84
N GLY A 105 -14.56 -20.17 47.48
CA GLY A 105 -15.13 -21.51 47.34
C GLY A 105 -14.82 -22.22 46.01
N GLN A 106 -14.02 -21.61 45.12
CA GLN A 106 -13.57 -22.23 43.88
C GLN A 106 -12.06 -22.44 43.90
N GLU A 107 -11.63 -23.67 43.60
CA GLU A 107 -10.22 -23.98 43.40
C GLU A 107 -9.79 -23.48 42.01
N LYS A 108 -8.86 -22.53 41.99
CA LYS A 108 -8.29 -22.00 40.75
C LYS A 108 -6.77 -22.03 40.82
N ALA A 109 -6.14 -22.30 39.69
CA ALA A 109 -4.69 -22.26 39.55
C ALA A 109 -4.26 -20.86 39.11
N TYR A 110 -3.48 -20.18 39.95
CA TYR A 110 -2.98 -18.83 39.70
C TYR A 110 -1.48 -18.87 39.38
N PRO A 111 -1.03 -18.21 38.30
CA PRO A 111 0.41 -18.01 38.06
C PRO A 111 1.03 -17.16 39.17
N THR A 112 2.29 -17.44 39.51
CA THR A 112 3.00 -16.74 40.60
C THR A 112 3.65 -15.43 40.18
N GLN A 113 3.77 -15.17 38.88
CA GLN A 113 4.34 -13.93 38.37
C GLN A 113 3.68 -13.50 37.05
N PRO A 114 3.71 -12.19 36.74
CA PRO A 114 3.37 -11.70 35.40
C PRO A 114 4.25 -12.37 34.32
N PRO A 115 3.70 -12.64 33.12
CA PRO A 115 4.45 -13.24 32.02
C PRO A 115 5.68 -12.41 31.65
N VAL A 116 6.85 -13.03 31.75
CA VAL A 116 8.14 -12.47 31.32
C VAL A 116 8.40 -12.92 29.88
N TYR A 117 8.40 -11.95 28.98
CA TYR A 117 8.69 -12.16 27.56
C TYR A 117 10.21 -12.13 27.35
N ARG A 118 10.75 -13.10 26.60
CA ARG A 118 12.16 -13.14 26.22
C ARG A 118 12.31 -13.72 24.82
N LEU A 119 13.12 -13.06 23.99
CA LEU A 119 13.59 -13.62 22.73
C LEU A 119 14.96 -14.26 22.96
N GLU A 120 15.17 -15.44 22.38
CA GLU A 120 16.43 -16.18 22.52
C GLU A 120 16.88 -16.69 21.15
N LEU A 121 18.17 -16.52 20.85
CA LEU A 121 18.83 -17.09 19.68
C LEU A 121 20.01 -17.95 20.13
N LYS A 122 19.99 -19.23 19.76
CA LYS A 122 21.04 -20.18 20.12
C LYS A 122 21.99 -20.36 18.94
N PHE A 123 23.22 -19.89 19.09
CA PHE A 123 24.25 -19.99 18.06
C PHE A 123 25.09 -21.25 18.25
N SER A 124 25.50 -21.86 17.13
CA SER A 124 26.39 -23.01 17.11
C SER A 124 27.77 -22.66 17.68
N ALA A 125 28.37 -23.59 18.42
CA ALA A 125 29.75 -23.40 18.88
C ALA A 125 30.77 -23.45 17.73
N ARG A 126 30.45 -24.18 16.65
CA ARG A 126 31.28 -24.27 15.45
C ARG A 126 30.82 -23.23 14.42
N PRO A 127 31.74 -22.46 13.82
CA PRO A 127 31.39 -21.58 12.72
C PRO A 127 30.79 -22.36 11.55
N GLY A 128 29.76 -21.80 10.95
CA GLY A 128 29.17 -22.24 9.69
C GLY A 128 29.07 -21.05 8.73
N ARG A 129 28.66 -21.31 7.49
CA ARG A 129 28.44 -20.26 6.50
C ARG A 129 27.03 -19.69 6.64
N CYS A 130 26.91 -18.39 6.81
CA CYS A 130 25.62 -17.71 6.79
C CYS A 130 24.98 -17.83 5.40
N THR A 131 23.74 -18.30 5.35
CA THR A 131 23.00 -18.52 4.09
C THR A 131 22.71 -17.22 3.36
N VAL A 132 22.56 -16.11 4.09
CA VAL A 132 22.19 -14.81 3.51
C VAL A 132 23.42 -13.99 3.13
N CYS A 133 24.30 -13.68 4.08
CA CYS A 133 25.47 -12.82 3.81
C CYS A 133 26.75 -13.58 3.45
N GLY A 134 26.75 -14.91 3.47
CA GLY A 134 27.91 -15.74 3.13
C GLY A 134 29.05 -15.76 4.16
N ALA A 135 28.97 -14.99 5.24
CA ALA A 135 30.03 -14.91 6.26
C ALA A 135 30.20 -16.22 7.03
N GLU A 136 31.45 -16.60 7.33
CA GLU A 136 31.77 -17.71 8.24
C GLU A 136 31.73 -17.22 9.69
N ALA A 137 30.76 -17.70 10.47
CA ALA A 137 30.54 -17.31 11.86
C ALA A 137 29.70 -18.36 12.60
N PRO A 138 29.61 -18.34 13.94
CA PRO A 138 28.55 -19.04 14.67
C PRO A 138 27.18 -18.73 14.07
N THR A 139 26.41 -19.76 13.72
CA THR A 139 25.11 -19.63 13.07
C THR A 139 23.97 -20.15 13.94
N THR A 140 22.76 -19.66 13.67
CA THR A 140 21.53 -20.16 14.26
C THR A 140 20.53 -20.47 13.15
N GLN A 141 19.69 -21.47 13.36
CA GLN A 141 18.65 -21.83 12.40
C GLN A 141 17.53 -20.77 12.42
N ALA A 142 17.15 -20.26 11.26
CA ALA A 142 16.13 -19.24 11.15
C ALA A 142 14.73 -19.80 11.50
N GLY A 143 14.13 -19.25 12.56
CA GLY A 143 12.72 -19.44 12.87
C GLY A 143 11.84 -18.42 12.15
N MET A 144 10.53 -18.68 12.10
CA MET A 144 9.54 -17.79 11.45
C MET A 144 9.55 -16.35 12.00
N TRP A 145 9.87 -16.16 13.29
CA TRP A 145 9.96 -14.83 13.89
C TRP A 145 11.27 -14.08 13.62
N VAL A 146 12.28 -14.77 13.09
CA VAL A 146 13.53 -14.15 12.62
C VAL A 146 13.42 -13.87 11.13
N PHE A 147 12.80 -14.79 10.40
CA PHE A 147 12.64 -14.66 8.97
C PHE A 147 11.28 -15.23 8.52
N PRO A 148 10.23 -14.39 8.46
CA PRO A 148 8.86 -14.86 8.22
C PRO A 148 8.62 -15.39 6.81
N PHE A 149 9.54 -15.14 5.89
CA PHE A 149 9.50 -15.63 4.51
C PHE A 149 10.35 -16.91 4.30
N ALA A 150 11.01 -17.39 5.36
CA ALA A 150 11.61 -18.72 5.37
C ALA A 150 10.50 -19.77 5.53
N VAL A 151 10.08 -20.38 4.42
CA VAL A 151 9.16 -21.52 4.46
C VAL A 151 9.96 -22.80 4.68
N ALA A 152 9.46 -23.68 5.56
CA ALA A 152 9.99 -25.03 5.68
C ALA A 152 9.88 -25.76 4.33
N PRO A 153 10.85 -26.60 3.93
CA PRO A 153 10.87 -27.26 2.63
C PRO A 153 9.56 -27.98 2.25
N ASN A 154 8.82 -28.46 3.26
CA ASN A 154 7.61 -29.25 3.10
C ASN A 154 6.34 -28.40 2.86
N ASN A 155 6.43 -27.07 2.91
CA ASN A 155 5.29 -26.13 2.80
C ASN A 155 5.37 -25.24 1.53
N PHE A 156 6.12 -25.67 0.51
CA PHE A 156 6.42 -24.83 -0.66
C PHE A 156 5.28 -24.78 -1.69
N GLY A 157 4.74 -23.58 -1.88
CA GLY A 157 3.80 -23.24 -2.96
C GLY A 157 4.26 -22.12 -3.90
N ASN A 158 5.04 -21.11 -3.44
CA ASN A 158 5.70 -20.08 -4.27
C ASN A 158 6.50 -19.06 -3.41
N PHE A 159 7.79 -19.28 -3.12
CA PHE A 159 8.81 -18.21 -2.94
C PHE A 159 10.23 -18.79 -2.75
N TYR A 160 11.22 -18.35 -3.54
CA TYR A 160 12.67 -18.61 -3.41
C TYR A 160 13.08 -19.90 -2.68
N SER A 161 13.09 -21.03 -3.37
CA SER A 161 13.74 -22.26 -2.90
C SER A 161 15.26 -22.10 -2.97
N MET A 162 15.84 -21.24 -2.13
CA MET A 162 17.29 -21.02 -2.14
C MET A 162 18.07 -22.21 -1.57
N THR A 163 17.48 -23.08 -0.75
CA THR A 163 18.21 -24.25 -0.23
C THR A 163 17.29 -25.41 0.17
N LYS A 164 17.65 -26.64 -0.23
CA LYS A 164 17.11 -27.90 0.35
C LYS A 164 17.46 -28.06 1.85
N GLN A 165 18.39 -27.25 2.34
CA GLN A 165 18.87 -27.19 3.72
C GLN A 165 18.23 -25.99 4.43
N GLY A 166 17.97 -26.11 5.73
CA GLY A 166 17.44 -25.00 6.55
C GLY A 166 18.29 -23.73 6.44
N ILE A 167 17.70 -22.57 6.73
CA ILE A 167 18.39 -21.28 6.61
C ILE A 167 19.19 -21.02 7.88
N ASP A 168 20.51 -21.12 7.77
CA ASP A 168 21.44 -20.79 8.85
C ASP A 168 21.88 -19.32 8.76
N LEU A 169 21.75 -18.58 9.86
CA LEU A 169 22.03 -17.16 9.94
C LEU A 169 23.12 -16.85 10.97
N CYS A 170 24.08 -15.99 10.62
CA CYS A 170 25.00 -15.41 11.61
C CYS A 170 24.27 -14.43 12.55
N SER A 171 24.90 -14.04 13.65
CA SER A 171 24.33 -13.11 14.65
C SER A 171 23.80 -11.82 14.02
N ARG A 172 24.55 -11.23 13.09
CA ARG A 172 24.16 -10.03 12.34
C ARG A 172 22.86 -10.22 11.58
N CYS A 173 22.77 -11.26 10.74
CA CYS A 173 21.58 -11.50 9.92
C CYS A 173 20.38 -11.95 10.77
N ALA A 174 20.61 -12.73 11.82
CA ALA A 174 19.53 -13.19 12.71
C ALA A 174 18.91 -12.02 13.50
N LEU A 175 19.73 -11.14 14.07
CA LEU A 175 19.22 -9.94 14.76
C LEU A 175 18.53 -8.98 13.79
N ALA A 176 19.11 -8.78 12.60
CA ALA A 176 18.48 -7.96 11.57
C ALA A 176 17.13 -8.54 11.12
N GLY A 177 17.04 -9.84 10.87
CA GLY A 177 15.78 -10.49 10.57
C GLY A 177 14.75 -10.30 11.68
N ALA A 178 15.17 -10.46 12.94
CA ALA A 178 14.30 -10.17 14.07
C ALA A 178 13.88 -8.70 14.15
N ALA A 179 14.71 -7.75 13.70
CA ALA A 179 14.42 -6.32 13.70
C ALA A 179 13.56 -5.85 12.51
N GLY A 180 13.42 -6.65 11.44
CA GLY A 180 12.68 -6.29 10.23
C GLY A 180 11.23 -5.87 10.50
N TYR A 181 10.61 -6.40 11.57
CA TYR A 181 9.27 -6.04 12.02
C TYR A 181 9.12 -4.56 12.42
N LEU A 182 10.21 -3.87 12.77
CA LEU A 182 10.17 -2.45 13.12
C LEU A 182 10.11 -1.53 11.89
N GLY A 183 10.61 -1.98 10.73
CA GLY A 183 10.54 -1.23 9.46
C GLY A 183 9.35 -1.62 8.58
N TRP A 184 8.53 -2.56 9.04
CA TRP A 184 7.43 -3.16 8.31
C TRP A 184 6.18 -2.24 8.34
N LEU A 185 5.55 -1.98 7.19
CA LEU A 185 4.22 -1.35 7.07
C LEU A 185 3.11 -2.38 6.78
N TRP A 186 1.96 -2.31 7.45
CA TRP A 186 0.79 -3.16 7.14
C TRP A 186 -0.57 -2.52 7.43
N ARG A 187 -1.58 -3.11 6.78
CA ARG A 187 -3.00 -2.93 7.05
C ARG A 187 -3.76 -4.25 7.05
N ALA A 188 -4.86 -4.28 7.79
CA ALA A 188 -5.85 -5.36 7.73
C ALA A 188 -7.20 -4.82 7.27
N ALA A 189 -7.83 -5.53 6.34
CA ALA A 189 -9.21 -5.35 5.91
C ALA A 189 -9.99 -6.64 6.23
N GLY A 190 -10.58 -6.70 7.42
CA GLY A 190 -11.22 -7.92 7.93
C GLY A 190 -10.20 -9.03 8.16
N ARG A 191 -10.29 -10.11 7.37
CA ARG A 191 -9.35 -11.24 7.42
C ARG A 191 -8.19 -11.14 6.44
N GLU A 192 -8.22 -10.15 5.54
CA GLU A 192 -7.19 -9.94 4.52
C GLU A 192 -6.14 -8.95 5.05
N TYR A 193 -4.87 -9.32 4.91
CA TYR A 193 -3.74 -8.57 5.44
C TYR A 193 -2.79 -8.21 4.31
N MET A 194 -2.38 -6.95 4.31
CA MET A 194 -1.44 -6.39 3.36
C MET A 194 -0.19 -5.95 4.10
N HIS A 195 0.94 -6.53 3.74
CA HIS A 195 2.26 -6.19 4.29
C HIS A 195 3.10 -5.55 3.18
N PHE A 196 3.79 -4.47 3.52
CA PHE A 196 4.53 -3.63 2.58
C PHE A 196 5.97 -3.45 3.05
N PHE A 197 6.90 -3.62 2.13
CA PHE A 197 8.33 -3.49 2.35
C PHE A 197 8.96 -2.66 1.24
N ILE A 198 9.54 -1.52 1.60
CA ILE A 198 10.33 -0.73 0.66
C ILE A 198 11.76 -1.24 0.72
N PHE A 199 12.38 -1.49 -0.43
CA PHE A 199 13.71 -2.05 -0.54
C PHE A 199 14.56 -1.30 -1.55
N HIS A 200 15.83 -1.15 -1.21
CA HIS A 200 16.91 -0.65 -2.04
C HIS A 200 18.18 -1.46 -1.76
N GLY A 201 19.03 -1.66 -2.77
CA GLY A 201 20.25 -2.48 -2.63
C GLY A 201 21.31 -1.87 -1.71
N GLU A 202 21.28 -0.56 -1.54
CA GLU A 202 22.20 0.19 -0.67
C GLU A 202 21.60 0.44 0.72
N LEU A 203 22.31 0.07 1.79
CA LEU A 203 21.82 0.19 3.17
C LEU A 203 21.74 1.64 3.68
N SER A 204 22.58 2.55 3.17
CA SER A 204 22.54 3.98 3.49
C SER A 204 21.21 4.60 3.05
N THR A 205 20.80 4.28 1.82
CA THR A 205 19.50 4.63 1.25
C THR A 205 18.37 4.01 2.07
N MET A 206 18.46 2.72 2.40
CA MET A 206 17.47 2.06 3.27
C MET A 206 17.33 2.72 4.64
N LYS A 207 18.43 3.16 5.25
CA LYS A 207 18.44 3.90 6.51
C LYS A 207 17.72 5.24 6.35
N GLY A 208 18.05 6.02 5.32
CA GLY A 208 17.39 7.29 5.04
C GLY A 208 15.88 7.14 4.81
N LEU A 209 15.47 6.13 4.05
CA LEU A 209 14.05 5.78 3.86
C LEU A 209 13.36 5.41 5.18
N TYR A 210 14.03 4.61 6.01
CA TYR A 210 13.51 4.22 7.31
C TYR A 210 13.27 5.42 8.22
N GLU A 211 14.28 6.26 8.39
CA GLU A 211 14.25 7.41 9.31
C GLU A 211 13.29 8.50 8.85
N ASN A 212 13.29 8.83 7.55
CA ASN A 212 12.59 10.01 7.04
C ASN A 212 11.18 9.73 6.53
N HIS A 213 10.87 8.48 6.15
CA HIS A 213 9.60 8.17 5.49
C HIS A 213 8.84 7.00 6.12
N ILE A 214 9.48 5.85 6.37
CA ILE A 214 8.79 4.66 6.90
C ILE A 214 8.39 4.86 8.36
N ARG A 215 9.35 5.21 9.23
CA ARG A 215 9.09 5.40 10.67
C ARG A 215 8.07 6.52 10.90
N PRO A 216 8.14 7.69 10.23
CA PRO A 216 7.11 8.73 10.38
C PRO A 216 5.74 8.34 9.79
N ALA A 217 5.67 7.41 8.84
CA ALA A 217 4.42 6.89 8.29
C ALA A 217 3.78 5.81 9.18
N GLN A 218 4.53 5.25 10.14
CA GLN A 218 3.99 4.30 11.12
C GLN A 218 3.14 5.02 12.16
N LEU A 219 1.83 4.78 12.08
CA LEU A 219 0.88 5.07 13.14
C LEU A 219 1.15 4.16 14.34
N LYS A 220 0.73 4.59 15.53
CA LYS A 220 0.65 3.71 16.70
C LYS A 220 -0.18 2.48 16.31
N ALA A 221 0.44 1.29 16.37
CA ALA A 221 -0.14 0.07 15.83
C ALA A 221 -1.54 -0.19 16.43
N THR A 222 -2.54 -0.27 15.57
CA THR A 222 -3.91 -0.65 15.93
C THR A 222 -4.20 -2.05 15.38
N LYS A 223 -5.36 -2.63 15.74
CA LYS A 223 -5.80 -3.90 15.14
C LYS A 223 -5.94 -3.84 13.61
N SER A 224 -6.11 -2.65 13.03
CA SER A 224 -6.26 -2.46 11.57
C SER A 224 -4.96 -2.13 10.85
N GLY A 225 -3.83 -2.00 11.55
CA GLY A 225 -2.52 -1.75 10.94
C GLY A 225 -1.70 -0.67 11.61
N ASN A 226 -0.50 -0.47 11.06
CA ASN A 226 0.42 0.61 11.42
C ASN A 226 0.66 1.60 10.26
N ALA A 227 0.21 1.36 9.03
CA ALA A 227 0.51 2.25 7.90
C ALA A 227 -0.55 3.34 7.70
N SER A 228 -0.15 4.61 7.56
CA SER A 228 -1.04 5.62 6.96
C SER A 228 -1.26 5.34 5.49
N MET A 229 -2.49 5.48 5.00
CA MET A 229 -2.84 5.19 3.61
C MET A 229 -4.01 6.07 3.16
N ALA A 230 -3.95 6.51 1.90
CA ALA A 230 -5.02 7.26 1.27
C ALA A 230 -6.30 6.43 1.18
N PHE A 231 -6.22 5.11 1.05
CA PHE A 231 -7.31 4.15 1.17
C PHE A 231 -6.70 2.74 1.24
N TYR A 232 -7.49 1.73 1.60
CA TYR A 232 -7.07 0.34 1.57
C TYR A 232 -8.29 -0.58 1.49
N GLY A 233 -8.06 -1.84 1.14
CA GLY A 233 -9.09 -2.87 1.09
C GLY A 233 -8.49 -4.26 1.00
N PRO A 234 -9.30 -5.29 0.70
CA PRO A 234 -8.85 -6.68 0.65
C PRO A 234 -7.97 -7.01 -0.55
N TYR A 235 -7.79 -6.12 -1.53
CA TYR A 235 -7.01 -6.38 -2.74
C TYR A 235 -5.64 -5.66 -2.75
N VAL A 236 -4.68 -6.27 -3.45
CA VAL A 236 -3.26 -5.86 -3.43
C VAL A 236 -3.01 -4.54 -4.16
N HIS A 237 -3.62 -4.29 -5.33
CA HIS A 237 -3.33 -3.10 -6.14
C HIS A 237 -3.98 -1.87 -5.53
N GLU A 238 -5.23 -1.97 -5.07
CA GLU A 238 -5.87 -0.84 -4.38
C GLU A 238 -5.10 -0.42 -3.12
N SER A 239 -4.60 -1.39 -2.35
CA SER A 239 -3.89 -1.10 -1.11
C SER A 239 -2.50 -0.56 -1.44
N THR A 240 -1.81 -1.13 -2.42
CA THR A 240 -0.52 -0.61 -2.88
C THR A 240 -0.66 0.85 -3.35
N LEU A 241 -1.64 1.15 -4.20
CA LEU A 241 -1.86 2.53 -4.67
C LEU A 241 -2.22 3.47 -3.52
N GLY A 242 -3.07 3.02 -2.60
CA GLY A 242 -3.44 3.82 -1.42
C GLY A 242 -2.27 4.14 -0.51
N LEU A 243 -1.30 3.23 -0.35
CA LEU A 243 -0.05 3.50 0.37
C LEU A 243 0.82 4.49 -0.41
N LEU A 244 1.03 4.25 -1.71
CA LEU A 244 1.88 5.09 -2.54
C LEU A 244 1.38 6.55 -2.58
N LEU A 245 0.07 6.77 -2.72
CA LEU A 245 -0.50 8.12 -2.71
C LEU A 245 -0.28 8.85 -1.37
N ASP A 246 -0.34 8.14 -0.23
CA ASP A 246 -0.03 8.73 1.09
C ASP A 246 1.45 9.08 1.22
N LEU A 247 2.34 8.16 0.82
CA LEU A 247 3.79 8.38 0.84
C LEU A 247 4.20 9.52 -0.09
N PHE A 248 3.66 9.58 -1.30
CA PHE A 248 3.94 10.63 -2.29
C PHE A 248 3.43 12.00 -1.81
N ALA A 249 2.26 12.06 -1.20
CA ALA A 249 1.76 13.30 -0.60
C ALA A 249 2.68 13.81 0.52
N ARG A 250 3.20 12.92 1.36
CA ARG A 250 4.17 13.27 2.42
C ARG A 250 5.50 13.73 1.85
N LEU A 251 6.01 13.02 0.83
CA LEU A 251 7.26 13.35 0.16
C LEU A 251 7.19 14.78 -0.40
N ARG A 252 6.14 15.09 -1.17
CA ARG A 252 5.88 16.43 -1.70
C ARG A 252 5.74 17.48 -0.60
N ALA A 253 5.06 17.16 0.50
CA ALA A 253 4.89 18.10 1.62
C ALA A 253 6.21 18.40 2.35
N SER A 254 7.09 17.41 2.49
CA SER A 254 8.44 17.62 3.06
C SER A 254 9.32 18.51 2.19
N ASP A 255 9.12 18.51 0.86
CA ASP A 255 9.84 19.42 -0.04
C ASP A 255 9.38 20.88 0.13
N GLY A 256 8.06 21.09 0.24
CA GLY A 256 7.49 22.44 0.38
C GLY A 256 7.87 23.15 1.68
N SER A 257 8.14 22.39 2.74
CA SER A 257 8.56 22.93 4.05
C SER A 257 10.06 23.27 4.06
N ALA A 258 10.92 22.46 3.43
CA ALA A 258 12.35 22.77 3.29
C ALA A 258 12.64 24.01 2.43
N ALA A 259 11.77 24.32 1.46
CA ALA A 259 11.87 25.54 0.65
C ALA A 259 11.49 26.83 1.41
N SER A 260 10.73 26.71 2.50
CA SER A 260 10.25 27.85 3.32
C SER A 260 11.25 28.27 4.40
N GLU A 261 12.09 27.35 4.91
CA GLU A 261 13.08 27.64 5.96
C GLU A 261 14.39 28.22 5.41
N ASN A 262 14.76 27.89 4.16
CA ASN A 262 15.96 28.42 3.51
C ASN A 262 15.58 29.53 2.52
N GLY A 263 15.25 30.71 3.05
CA GLY A 263 14.98 31.93 2.28
C GLY A 263 16.21 32.51 1.56
N GLY A 264 16.78 31.78 0.59
CA GLY A 264 17.93 32.25 -0.18
C GLY A 264 18.14 31.50 -1.49
N ASN A 265 17.78 32.15 -2.61
CA ASN A 265 18.39 32.02 -3.93
C ASN A 265 18.95 30.65 -4.37
N LEU A 266 18.14 29.60 -4.29
CA LEU A 266 18.20 28.50 -5.24
C LEU A 266 16.87 28.55 -5.98
N GLY A 267 16.92 28.85 -7.27
CA GLY A 267 15.72 28.93 -8.11
C GLY A 267 14.83 27.72 -7.86
N ALA A 268 13.52 27.93 -7.82
CA ALA A 268 12.52 26.88 -7.72
C ALA A 268 12.67 25.91 -8.91
N THR A 269 13.61 24.97 -8.80
CA THR A 269 13.75 23.85 -9.71
C THR A 269 12.68 22.85 -9.31
N GLN A 270 11.90 22.37 -10.28
CA GLN A 270 10.90 21.29 -10.19
C GLN A 270 11.48 19.93 -9.71
N ASP A 271 12.65 19.94 -9.08
CA ASP A 271 13.43 18.79 -8.65
C ASP A 271 13.16 18.40 -7.19
N GLY A 272 12.24 19.04 -6.46
CA GLY A 272 11.80 18.56 -5.13
C GLY A 272 11.16 17.16 -5.19
N GLY A 273 11.39 16.30 -4.19
CA GLY A 273 10.80 14.96 -4.01
C GLY A 273 11.27 13.92 -5.03
N LEU A 274 11.22 14.28 -6.31
CA LEU A 274 11.75 13.55 -7.44
C LEU A 274 13.27 13.57 -7.41
N ALA A 275 13.96 14.63 -6.96
CA ALA A 275 15.40 14.54 -6.69
C ALA A 275 15.71 13.70 -5.46
N ILE A 276 14.83 13.61 -4.46
CA ILE A 276 15.01 12.67 -3.34
C ILE A 276 14.92 11.24 -3.87
N LEU A 277 13.92 10.94 -4.70
CA LEU A 277 13.81 9.65 -5.37
C LEU A 277 14.98 9.40 -6.31
N ARG A 278 15.32 10.33 -7.20
CA ARG A 278 16.45 10.23 -8.14
C ARG A 278 17.77 10.09 -7.42
N ARG A 279 18.01 10.76 -6.28
CA ARG A 279 19.18 10.50 -5.43
C ARG A 279 19.26 9.04 -4.98
N PHE A 280 18.13 8.36 -4.78
CA PHE A 280 18.15 6.91 -4.55
C PHE A 280 18.49 6.11 -5.81
N PHE A 281 18.24 6.63 -7.02
CA PHE A 281 18.58 5.96 -8.28
C PHE A 281 19.95 6.36 -8.88
N ASP A 282 20.56 7.46 -8.45
CA ASP A 282 21.68 8.15 -9.16
C ASP A 282 23.03 8.10 -8.41
N VAL A 283 23.21 7.17 -7.46
CA VAL A 283 24.48 7.01 -6.72
C VAL A 283 25.49 6.26 -7.58
N GLU A 284 26.22 6.94 -8.49
CA GLU A 284 27.46 6.51 -9.23
C GLU A 284 27.60 5.00 -9.58
N ALA A 285 26.48 4.29 -9.66
CA ALA A 285 26.45 2.85 -9.80
C ALA A 285 26.30 2.60 -11.29
N THR A 286 27.20 1.79 -11.82
CA THR A 286 27.19 1.36 -13.23
C THR A 286 25.85 0.72 -13.65
N VAL A 287 24.97 0.37 -12.69
CA VAL A 287 23.55 0.04 -12.87
C VAL A 287 22.75 0.55 -11.64
N PRO A 288 21.78 1.47 -11.79
CA PRO A 288 20.86 1.86 -10.71
C PRO A 288 20.10 0.65 -10.17
N VAL A 289 20.14 0.38 -8.86
CA VAL A 289 19.25 -0.60 -8.23
C VAL A 289 17.94 0.10 -7.92
N PRO A 290 16.82 -0.23 -8.58
CA PRO A 290 15.61 0.54 -8.41
C PRO A 290 14.99 0.34 -7.03
N LEU A 291 14.52 1.44 -6.43
CA LEU A 291 13.67 1.40 -5.25
C LEU A 291 12.43 0.54 -5.54
N THR A 292 12.25 -0.53 -4.76
CA THR A 292 11.21 -1.53 -4.98
C THR A 292 10.29 -1.61 -3.77
N LEU A 293 8.98 -1.51 -4.00
CA LEU A 293 7.96 -1.81 -3.00
C LEU A 293 7.47 -3.25 -3.19
N TYR A 294 7.70 -4.10 -2.20
CA TYR A 294 7.08 -5.42 -2.12
C TYR A 294 5.76 -5.32 -1.37
N ALA A 295 4.69 -5.83 -1.99
CA ALA A 295 3.37 -5.99 -1.38
C ALA A 295 3.06 -7.47 -1.23
N ILE A 296 2.78 -7.90 0.00
CA ILE A 296 2.49 -9.28 0.36
C ILE A 296 1.09 -9.34 0.94
N HIS A 297 0.24 -10.11 0.27
CA HIS A 297 -1.15 -10.32 0.66
C HIS A 297 -1.31 -11.70 1.28
N GLY A 298 -1.99 -11.78 2.41
CA GLY A 298 -2.31 -13.04 3.05
C GLY A 298 -3.50 -12.98 4.00
N THR A 299 -3.85 -14.11 4.58
CA THR A 299 -4.88 -14.26 5.61
C THR A 299 -4.30 -14.86 6.88
N PHE A 300 -4.77 -14.40 8.04
CA PHE A 300 -4.41 -15.02 9.32
C PHE A 300 -5.46 -16.04 9.77
N GLY A 301 -5.02 -17.28 9.94
CA GLY A 301 -5.69 -18.33 10.73
C GLY A 301 -4.91 -18.58 12.03
N GLN A 302 -4.40 -19.81 12.20
CA GLN A 302 -3.40 -20.10 13.25
C GLN A 302 -2.00 -19.55 12.90
N ALA A 303 -1.72 -19.35 11.61
CA ALA A 303 -0.51 -18.77 11.03
C ALA A 303 -0.89 -17.84 9.85
N LEU A 304 0.10 -17.08 9.33
CA LEU A 304 -0.05 -16.32 8.09
C LEU A 304 -0.03 -17.27 6.89
N GLU A 305 -1.10 -17.25 6.11
CA GLU A 305 -1.15 -17.89 4.80
C GLU A 305 -0.99 -16.81 3.72
N ILE A 306 0.15 -16.85 3.01
CA ILE A 306 0.44 -15.89 1.93
C ILE A 306 -0.33 -16.31 0.68
N LYS A 307 -1.17 -15.41 0.16
CA LYS A 307 -1.94 -15.59 -1.07
C LYS A 307 -1.22 -15.05 -2.30
N SER A 308 -0.54 -13.91 -2.16
CA SER A 308 0.22 -13.33 -3.28
C SER A 308 1.36 -12.43 -2.81
N ILE A 309 2.39 -12.34 -3.65
CA ILE A 309 3.51 -11.41 -3.51
C ILE A 309 3.63 -10.65 -4.84
N ARG A 310 3.84 -9.34 -4.75
CA ARG A 310 4.04 -8.44 -5.88
C ARG A 310 5.19 -7.48 -5.58
N ALA A 311 5.95 -7.13 -6.61
CA ALA A 311 7.02 -6.15 -6.54
C ALA A 311 6.71 -4.99 -7.49
N PHE A 312 6.87 -3.76 -7.02
CA PHE A 312 6.65 -2.53 -7.76
C PHE A 312 7.94 -1.71 -7.75
N SER A 313 8.68 -1.71 -8.87
CA SER A 313 9.99 -1.07 -8.99
C SER A 313 9.97 0.28 -9.71
N ARG A 314 8.85 0.66 -10.34
CA ARG A 314 8.71 1.91 -11.11
C ARG A 314 8.22 3.08 -10.25
N LEU A 315 8.68 3.15 -9.00
CA LEU A 315 8.18 4.12 -8.02
C LEU A 315 8.46 5.57 -8.43
N GLU A 316 9.59 5.86 -9.08
CA GLU A 316 9.89 7.19 -9.63
C GLU A 316 8.86 7.60 -10.69
N ALA A 317 8.54 6.70 -11.62
CA ALA A 317 7.57 6.97 -12.68
C ALA A 317 6.18 7.23 -12.08
N HIS A 318 5.77 6.47 -11.07
CA HIS A 318 4.52 6.68 -10.36
C HIS A 318 4.50 7.99 -9.56
N TYR A 319 5.61 8.37 -8.93
CA TYR A 319 5.72 9.64 -8.22
C TYR A 319 5.66 10.83 -9.19
N GLY A 320 6.43 10.81 -10.29
CA GLY A 320 6.37 11.86 -11.30
C GLY A 320 4.97 12.02 -11.90
N ARG A 321 4.22 10.91 -12.03
CA ARG A 321 2.81 10.96 -12.46
C ARG A 321 1.92 11.59 -11.40
N TYR A 322 2.10 11.24 -10.12
CA TYR A 322 1.39 11.87 -9.01
C TYR A 322 1.61 13.39 -8.98
N GLU A 323 2.85 13.85 -9.16
CA GLU A 323 3.21 15.27 -9.24
C GLU A 323 2.48 15.97 -10.38
N ARG A 324 2.49 15.39 -11.59
CA ARG A 324 1.76 15.94 -12.75
C ARG A 324 0.25 15.99 -12.52
N TRP A 325 -0.34 14.96 -11.90
CA TRP A 325 -1.75 14.99 -11.51
C TRP A 325 -2.04 16.11 -10.51
N PHE A 326 -1.16 16.29 -9.53
CA PHE A 326 -1.28 17.36 -8.55
C PHE A 326 -1.30 18.72 -9.26
N ASP A 327 -0.30 18.99 -10.09
CA ASP A 327 -0.14 20.27 -10.79
C ASP A 327 -1.30 20.53 -11.76
N ARG A 328 -1.76 19.48 -12.45
CA ARG A 328 -2.91 19.58 -13.36
C ARG A 328 -4.18 19.95 -12.63
N LEU A 329 -4.46 19.31 -11.49
CA LEU A 329 -5.62 19.63 -10.65
C LEU A 329 -5.48 21.04 -10.03
N SER A 330 -4.29 21.43 -9.59
CA SER A 330 -4.03 22.82 -9.14
C SER A 330 -4.36 23.84 -10.21
N THR A 331 -3.93 23.60 -11.45
CA THR A 331 -4.16 24.52 -12.58
C THR A 331 -5.65 24.69 -12.89
N VAL A 332 -6.45 23.66 -12.67
CA VAL A 332 -7.92 23.68 -12.88
C VAL A 332 -8.67 24.28 -11.67
N GLY A 333 -7.97 24.64 -10.59
CA GLY A 333 -8.53 25.36 -9.44
C GLY A 333 -8.79 24.51 -8.19
N PHE A 334 -8.34 23.26 -8.13
CA PHE A 334 -8.51 22.45 -6.91
C PHE A 334 -7.56 22.91 -5.80
N SER A 335 -8.11 23.36 -4.67
CA SER A 335 -7.35 23.88 -3.51
C SER A 335 -6.58 22.81 -2.74
N SER A 336 -6.99 21.54 -2.83
CA SER A 336 -6.34 20.42 -2.15
C SER A 336 -6.12 19.22 -3.10
N PRO A 337 -5.27 19.34 -4.12
CA PRO A 337 -5.11 18.31 -5.16
C PRO A 337 -4.75 16.93 -4.61
N GLY A 338 -3.83 16.84 -3.65
CA GLY A 338 -3.45 15.56 -3.03
C GLY A 338 -4.64 14.83 -2.37
N ARG A 339 -5.54 15.58 -1.72
CA ARG A 339 -6.78 15.02 -1.15
C ARG A 339 -7.76 14.60 -2.24
N VAL A 340 -7.89 15.41 -3.30
CA VAL A 340 -8.76 15.13 -4.46
C VAL A 340 -8.31 13.86 -5.17
N ILE A 341 -7.01 13.67 -5.43
CA ILE A 341 -6.45 12.43 -6.02
C ILE A 341 -6.88 11.22 -5.18
N GLY A 342 -6.72 11.28 -3.86
CA GLY A 342 -7.18 10.22 -2.96
C GLY A 342 -8.69 9.96 -3.06
N GLN A 343 -9.51 11.01 -3.15
CA GLN A 343 -10.97 10.91 -3.28
C GLN A 343 -11.40 10.31 -4.63
N ILE A 344 -10.73 10.65 -5.73
CA ILE A 344 -10.98 10.09 -7.06
C ILE A 344 -10.87 8.56 -7.00
N PHE A 345 -9.81 8.02 -6.40
CA PHE A 345 -9.68 6.56 -6.30
C PHE A 345 -10.60 5.94 -5.23
N ARG A 346 -10.87 6.63 -4.12
CA ARG A 346 -11.81 6.15 -3.07
C ARG A 346 -13.21 5.89 -3.60
N GLN A 347 -13.63 6.60 -4.64
CA GLN A 347 -14.99 6.53 -5.17
C GLN A 347 -15.37 5.16 -5.73
N PHE A 348 -14.40 4.37 -6.20
CA PHE A 348 -14.61 3.11 -6.93
C PHE A 348 -14.98 1.96 -5.98
N VAL A 349 -16.07 2.13 -5.24
CA VAL A 349 -16.60 1.16 -4.28
C VAL A 349 -18.08 0.95 -4.51
N ARG A 350 -18.53 -0.28 -4.28
CA ARG A 350 -19.93 -0.66 -4.26
C ARG A 350 -20.40 -0.79 -2.82
N GLU A 351 -21.46 -0.07 -2.45
CA GLU A 351 -22.11 -0.26 -1.16
C GLU A 351 -23.12 -1.41 -1.24
N ARG A 352 -22.89 -2.51 -0.51
CA ARG A 352 -23.90 -3.56 -0.35
C ARG A 352 -24.70 -3.28 0.92
N ARG A 353 -25.96 -2.82 0.77
CA ARG A 353 -26.92 -2.79 1.88
C ARG A 353 -27.54 -4.19 2.05
N GLN A 354 -27.01 -5.00 2.96
CA GLN A 354 -27.73 -6.17 3.47
C GLN A 354 -28.63 -5.76 4.66
N PRO A 355 -29.92 -6.15 4.66
CA PRO A 355 -30.74 -6.11 5.86
C PRO A 355 -30.20 -7.13 6.88
N GLY A 356 -29.94 -6.71 8.12
CA GLY A 356 -29.67 -7.62 9.25
C GLY A 356 -28.22 -8.08 9.48
N GLY A 357 -27.24 -7.67 8.67
CA GLY A 357 -25.82 -8.04 8.86
C GLY A 357 -24.97 -6.97 9.56
N ASP A 358 -23.91 -7.39 10.25
CA ASP A 358 -22.91 -6.53 10.91
C ASP A 358 -22.39 -5.42 9.97
N ARG A 359 -22.20 -4.21 10.50
CA ARG A 359 -21.85 -2.99 9.73
C ARG A 359 -20.47 -3.08 9.06
N SER A 360 -19.64 -4.03 9.48
CA SER A 360 -18.20 -4.10 9.22
C SER A 360 -17.80 -4.70 7.85
N LEU A 361 -18.72 -5.34 7.11
CA LEU A 361 -18.45 -5.98 5.81
C LEU A 361 -19.29 -5.39 4.64
N ARG A 362 -19.46 -4.06 4.59
CA ARG A 362 -20.49 -3.41 3.75
C ARG A 362 -20.03 -2.74 2.44
N GLN A 363 -18.74 -2.76 2.10
CA GLN A 363 -18.23 -2.13 0.87
C GLN A 363 -17.37 -3.10 0.05
N GLU A 364 -17.73 -3.29 -1.22
CA GLU A 364 -16.98 -4.09 -2.19
C GLU A 364 -16.10 -3.17 -3.04
N THR A 365 -14.79 -3.41 -3.04
CA THR A 365 -13.77 -2.49 -3.55
C THR A 365 -13.07 -2.99 -4.81
N ILE A 366 -13.64 -4.00 -5.47
CA ILE A 366 -13.05 -4.63 -6.67
C ILE A 366 -12.86 -3.62 -7.82
N TRP A 367 -13.77 -2.64 -7.96
CA TRP A 367 -13.65 -1.58 -8.95
C TRP A 367 -12.39 -0.74 -8.73
N ARG A 368 -12.12 -0.37 -7.47
CA ARG A 368 -10.89 0.34 -7.10
C ARG A 368 -9.64 -0.49 -7.37
N ASP A 369 -9.66 -1.80 -7.11
CA ASP A 369 -8.51 -2.65 -7.43
C ASP A 369 -8.25 -2.74 -8.93
N ARG A 370 -9.29 -2.85 -9.76
CA ARG A 370 -9.14 -2.88 -11.24
C ARG A 370 -8.55 -1.58 -11.77
N VAL A 371 -9.04 -0.44 -11.31
CA VAL A 371 -8.52 0.88 -11.69
C VAL A 371 -7.08 1.05 -11.17
N ALA A 372 -6.82 0.69 -9.91
CA ALA A 372 -5.50 0.79 -9.31
C ALA A 372 -4.48 -0.12 -10.01
N ARG A 373 -4.88 -1.34 -10.39
CA ARG A 373 -4.06 -2.25 -11.18
C ARG A 373 -3.65 -1.59 -12.49
N ALA A 374 -4.61 -1.10 -13.27
CA ALA A 374 -4.32 -0.47 -14.56
C ALA A 374 -3.35 0.72 -14.40
N VAL A 375 -3.55 1.54 -13.38
CA VAL A 375 -2.65 2.67 -13.09
C VAL A 375 -1.24 2.22 -12.70
N LEU A 376 -1.11 1.20 -11.85
CA LEU A 376 0.17 0.68 -11.37
C LEU A 376 0.92 -0.12 -12.45
N THR A 377 0.21 -0.72 -13.41
CA THR A 377 0.81 -1.44 -14.54
C THR A 377 0.86 -0.65 -15.85
N GLU A 378 0.44 0.63 -15.81
CA GLU A 378 0.40 1.53 -16.98
C GLU A 378 -0.51 1.05 -18.12
N GLU A 379 -1.54 0.29 -17.78
CA GLU A 379 -2.59 -0.17 -18.68
C GLU A 379 -3.76 0.84 -18.76
N ASP A 380 -4.77 0.50 -19.55
CA ASP A 380 -5.96 1.32 -19.78
C ASP A 380 -6.98 1.17 -18.62
N PRO A 381 -7.25 2.23 -17.82
CA PRO A 381 -8.20 2.16 -16.71
C PRO A 381 -9.65 2.38 -17.16
N PHE A 382 -9.89 2.90 -18.37
CA PHE A 382 -11.22 3.32 -18.81
C PHE A 382 -12.26 2.19 -18.82
N PRO A 383 -11.95 0.94 -19.20
CA PRO A 383 -12.92 -0.15 -19.12
C PRO A 383 -13.47 -0.37 -17.70
N ALA A 384 -12.63 -0.26 -16.67
CA ALA A 384 -13.07 -0.41 -15.28
C ALA A 384 -13.89 0.79 -14.80
N ILE A 385 -13.52 2.00 -15.23
CA ILE A 385 -14.25 3.25 -14.91
C ILE A 385 -15.64 3.23 -15.57
N GLU A 386 -15.72 2.83 -16.83
CA GLU A 386 -16.97 2.72 -17.61
C GLU A 386 -17.93 1.72 -16.96
N GLN A 387 -17.45 0.51 -16.67
CA GLN A 387 -18.25 -0.50 -16.01
C GLN A 387 -18.75 -0.01 -14.65
N PHE A 388 -17.89 0.58 -13.82
CA PHE A 388 -18.29 1.15 -12.54
C PHE A 388 -19.39 2.22 -12.70
N LEU A 389 -19.24 3.12 -13.67
CA LEU A 389 -20.20 4.18 -13.93
C LEU A 389 -21.57 3.63 -14.35
N TYR A 390 -21.62 2.62 -15.23
CA TYR A 390 -22.89 2.08 -15.71
C TYR A 390 -23.51 1.01 -14.79
N GLU A 391 -22.69 0.24 -14.07
CA GLU A 391 -23.17 -0.88 -13.25
C GLU A 391 -23.43 -0.49 -11.80
N GLU A 392 -22.68 0.48 -11.27
CA GLU A 392 -22.86 0.96 -9.91
C GLU A 392 -23.57 2.33 -9.92
N ARG A 393 -22.94 3.36 -10.48
CA ARG A 393 -23.45 4.74 -10.37
C ARG A 393 -24.79 4.97 -11.06
N ALA A 394 -24.95 4.50 -12.30
CA ALA A 394 -26.17 4.69 -13.09
C ALA A 394 -27.34 3.80 -12.64
N ARG A 395 -27.09 2.82 -11.76
CA ARG A 395 -28.09 1.89 -11.23
C ARG A 395 -28.37 2.07 -9.73
N ASP A 396 -27.62 2.93 -9.06
CA ASP A 396 -27.84 3.25 -7.65
C ASP A 396 -29.20 3.91 -7.45
N LYS A 397 -29.78 3.79 -6.25
CA LYS A 397 -31.01 4.50 -5.88
C LYS A 397 -30.79 6.02 -5.87
N ASP A 398 -29.59 6.42 -5.47
CA ASP A 398 -29.12 7.80 -5.52
C ASP A 398 -28.02 7.88 -6.58
N ARG A 399 -28.44 8.04 -7.84
CA ARG A 399 -27.53 8.01 -8.98
C ARG A 399 -26.63 9.23 -8.95
N ARG A 400 -25.32 9.01 -8.88
CA ARG A 400 -24.33 10.08 -8.73
C ARG A 400 -23.32 10.05 -9.86
N PRO A 401 -22.86 11.21 -10.35
CA PRO A 401 -21.73 11.27 -11.27
C PRO A 401 -20.43 10.84 -10.57
N LEU A 402 -19.36 10.75 -11.36
CA LEU A 402 -18.00 10.60 -10.85
C LEU A 402 -17.60 11.82 -10.02
N VAL A 403 -16.75 11.59 -9.01
CA VAL A 403 -16.18 12.63 -8.15
C VAL A 403 -15.49 13.70 -9.01
N ALA A 404 -15.62 14.98 -8.62
CA ALA A 404 -14.96 16.08 -9.31
C ALA A 404 -13.45 15.85 -9.47
N GLY A 405 -12.89 16.24 -10.61
CA GLY A 405 -11.48 16.00 -10.93
C GLY A 405 -11.16 14.61 -11.49
N THR A 406 -12.11 13.65 -11.46
CA THR A 406 -11.89 12.31 -12.03
C THR A 406 -11.57 12.39 -13.52
N LEU A 407 -12.34 13.16 -14.28
CA LEU A 407 -12.11 13.31 -15.73
C LEU A 407 -10.83 14.11 -16.00
N VAL A 408 -10.54 15.19 -15.25
CA VAL A 408 -9.22 15.88 -15.33
C VAL A 408 -8.05 14.91 -15.21
N LEU A 409 -8.07 14.07 -14.16
CA LEU A 409 -6.97 13.15 -13.86
C LEU A 409 -6.81 12.09 -14.95
N PHE A 410 -7.91 11.46 -15.37
CA PHE A 410 -7.85 10.37 -16.35
C PHE A 410 -7.69 10.86 -17.79
N ASP A 411 -8.14 12.07 -18.14
CA ASP A 411 -7.81 12.70 -19.43
C ASP A 411 -6.31 12.95 -19.51
N HIS A 412 -5.71 13.48 -18.44
CA HIS A 412 -4.27 13.65 -18.39
C HIS A 412 -3.51 12.31 -18.43
N TYR A 413 -4.06 11.26 -17.79
CA TYR A 413 -3.51 9.91 -17.92
C TYR A 413 -3.58 9.38 -19.36
N ALA A 414 -4.67 9.65 -20.08
CA ALA A 414 -4.83 9.25 -21.48
C ALA A 414 -3.81 9.95 -22.39
N GLU A 415 -3.56 11.23 -22.17
CA GLU A 415 -2.52 12.00 -22.87
C GLU A 415 -1.12 11.42 -22.60
N GLU A 416 -0.78 11.25 -21.32
CA GLU A 416 0.58 10.94 -20.89
C GLU A 416 0.95 9.46 -21.14
N VAL A 417 0.08 8.54 -20.71
CA VAL A 417 0.37 7.10 -20.66
C VAL A 417 -0.16 6.39 -21.90
N LEU A 418 -1.41 6.67 -22.29
CA LEU A 418 -2.02 6.04 -23.47
C LEU A 418 -1.70 6.78 -24.77
N ARG A 419 -0.92 7.88 -24.70
CA ARG A 419 -0.44 8.68 -25.83
C ARG A 419 -1.56 9.18 -26.73
N MET A 420 -2.71 9.51 -26.14
CA MET A 420 -3.83 10.08 -26.88
C MET A 420 -3.57 11.54 -27.22
N ASN A 421 -4.01 11.95 -28.41
CA ASN A 421 -3.84 13.33 -28.88
C ASN A 421 -4.70 14.29 -28.03
N PRO A 422 -4.13 15.34 -27.42
CA PRO A 422 -4.89 16.27 -26.57
C PRO A 422 -6.05 16.99 -27.28
N SER A 423 -5.86 17.36 -28.55
CA SER A 423 -6.92 18.03 -29.33
C SER A 423 -8.09 17.09 -29.62
N PHE A 424 -7.79 15.82 -29.89
CA PHE A 424 -8.80 14.78 -30.09
C PHE A 424 -9.53 14.45 -28.79
N LEU A 425 -8.82 14.35 -27.67
CA LEU A 425 -9.41 14.16 -26.34
C LEU A 425 -10.37 15.30 -25.96
N LYS A 426 -9.96 16.55 -26.20
CA LYS A 426 -10.83 17.73 -25.95
C LYS A 426 -12.10 17.69 -26.79
N MET A 427 -11.99 17.28 -28.06
CA MET A 427 -13.16 17.09 -28.93
C MET A 427 -14.05 15.96 -28.41
N LEU A 428 -13.46 14.82 -28.03
CA LEU A 428 -14.18 13.64 -27.54
C LEU A 428 -14.93 13.94 -26.23
N SER A 429 -14.28 14.63 -25.29
CA SER A 429 -14.88 15.04 -24.03
C SER A 429 -15.97 16.08 -24.22
N GLY A 430 -15.75 17.07 -25.09
CA GLY A 430 -16.76 18.06 -25.47
C GLY A 430 -18.01 17.43 -26.09
N PHE A 431 -17.83 16.57 -27.09
CA PHE A 431 -18.95 15.87 -27.73
C PHE A 431 -19.67 14.93 -26.75
N GLY A 432 -18.92 14.18 -25.93
CA GLY A 432 -19.48 13.32 -24.90
C GLY A 432 -20.31 14.09 -23.87
N TYR A 433 -19.81 15.24 -23.41
CA TYR A 433 -20.55 16.11 -22.49
C TYR A 433 -21.87 16.60 -23.09
N SER A 434 -21.82 17.15 -24.31
CA SER A 434 -23.03 17.59 -25.02
C SER A 434 -24.02 16.45 -25.24
N LEU A 435 -23.52 15.26 -25.57
CA LEU A 435 -24.33 14.06 -25.79
C LEU A 435 -25.06 13.64 -24.52
N GLY A 436 -24.36 13.60 -23.39
CA GLY A 436 -24.93 13.25 -22.10
C GLY A 436 -26.02 14.24 -21.65
N LYS A 437 -25.75 15.55 -21.78
CA LYS A 437 -26.72 16.59 -21.45
C LYS A 437 -27.96 16.50 -22.34
N LYS A 438 -27.78 16.38 -23.66
CA LYS A 438 -28.89 16.28 -24.61
C LYS A 438 -29.71 15.01 -24.40
N ALA A 439 -29.06 13.89 -24.11
CA ALA A 439 -29.75 12.65 -23.76
C ALA A 439 -30.60 12.79 -22.48
N PHE A 440 -30.18 13.60 -21.50
CA PHE A 440 -30.99 13.91 -20.33
C PHE A 440 -32.21 14.79 -20.69
N GLU A 441 -31.99 15.87 -21.44
CA GLU A 441 -33.04 16.79 -21.90
C GLU A 441 -34.15 16.07 -22.67
N GLU A 442 -33.78 15.20 -23.60
CA GLU A 442 -34.70 14.43 -24.44
C GLU A 442 -35.21 13.14 -23.77
N LYS A 443 -34.77 12.84 -22.52
CA LYS A 443 -35.09 11.60 -21.78
C LYS A 443 -34.69 10.32 -22.51
N GLU A 444 -33.59 10.37 -23.23
CA GLU A 444 -33.09 9.34 -24.14
C GLU A 444 -31.84 8.61 -23.62
N MET A 445 -31.88 8.19 -22.35
CA MET A 445 -30.78 7.42 -21.73
C MET A 445 -30.46 6.12 -22.49
N GLY A 446 -31.43 5.56 -23.21
CA GLY A 446 -31.25 4.35 -24.02
C GLY A 446 -30.11 4.46 -25.04
N VAL A 447 -29.91 5.65 -25.62
CA VAL A 447 -28.83 5.91 -26.58
C VAL A 447 -27.44 5.71 -25.94
N LEU A 448 -27.29 6.07 -24.67
CA LEU A 448 -26.03 5.89 -23.94
C LEU A 448 -25.73 4.41 -23.67
N TYR A 449 -26.75 3.58 -23.44
CA TYR A 449 -26.60 2.13 -23.31
C TYR A 449 -26.33 1.46 -24.66
N MET A 450 -26.95 1.92 -25.74
CA MET A 450 -26.63 1.42 -27.08
C MET A 450 -25.17 1.72 -27.44
N MET A 451 -24.68 2.92 -27.13
CA MET A 451 -23.29 3.30 -27.37
C MET A 451 -22.31 2.42 -26.58
N ARG A 452 -22.58 2.17 -25.30
CA ARG A 452 -21.79 1.22 -24.49
C ARG A 452 -21.75 -0.17 -25.13
N ASN A 453 -22.92 -0.69 -25.50
CA ASN A 453 -23.11 -2.09 -25.89
C ASN A 453 -22.72 -2.41 -27.32
N ALA A 454 -22.40 -1.41 -28.16
CA ALA A 454 -21.93 -1.65 -29.53
C ALA A 454 -20.70 -2.57 -29.53
N LYS A 455 -20.82 -3.73 -30.19
CA LYS A 455 -19.84 -4.82 -30.17
C LYS A 455 -18.81 -4.74 -31.30
N ASN A 456 -19.16 -4.04 -32.37
CA ASN A 456 -18.32 -3.82 -33.54
C ASN A 456 -18.49 -2.37 -34.03
N ILE A 457 -17.63 -1.98 -34.96
CA ILE A 457 -17.59 -0.61 -35.46
C ILE A 457 -18.85 -0.23 -36.25
N GLN A 458 -19.49 -1.17 -36.93
CA GLN A 458 -20.73 -0.92 -37.69
C GLN A 458 -21.90 -0.61 -36.76
N GLU A 459 -22.03 -1.35 -35.66
CA GLU A 459 -22.98 -1.03 -34.58
C GLU A 459 -22.68 0.33 -33.97
N PHE A 460 -21.40 0.67 -33.77
CA PHE A 460 -21.01 1.98 -33.25
C PHE A 460 -21.43 3.12 -34.19
N TYR A 461 -21.18 3.00 -35.49
CA TYR A 461 -21.64 4.00 -36.47
C TYR A 461 -23.16 4.09 -36.55
N ARG A 462 -23.88 2.98 -36.41
CA ARG A 462 -25.34 3.00 -36.32
C ARG A 462 -25.80 3.81 -35.11
N VAL A 463 -25.15 3.65 -33.96
CA VAL A 463 -25.47 4.47 -32.78
C VAL A 463 -25.13 5.95 -32.98
N LEU A 464 -24.00 6.27 -33.62
CA LEU A 464 -23.69 7.66 -33.97
C LEU A 464 -24.76 8.26 -34.90
N ASN A 465 -25.28 7.47 -35.85
CA ASN A 465 -26.38 7.89 -36.70
C ASN A 465 -27.69 8.10 -35.92
N ASP A 466 -28.01 7.18 -35.00
CA ASP A 466 -29.17 7.33 -34.11
C ASP A 466 -29.05 8.59 -33.24
N ILE A 467 -27.85 8.95 -32.79
CA ILE A 467 -27.58 10.22 -32.08
C ILE A 467 -27.94 11.43 -32.97
N GLN A 468 -27.54 11.42 -34.25
CA GLN A 468 -27.88 12.51 -35.17
C GLN A 468 -29.38 12.68 -35.35
N PHE A 469 -30.13 11.59 -35.54
CA PHE A 469 -31.56 11.67 -35.81
C PHE A 469 -32.41 11.87 -34.57
N ARG A 470 -32.14 11.12 -33.49
CA ARG A 470 -32.95 11.14 -32.27
C ARG A 470 -32.68 12.37 -31.42
N LEU A 471 -31.40 12.76 -31.30
CA LEU A 471 -30.98 13.88 -30.46
C LEU A 471 -30.72 15.17 -31.26
N LYS A 472 -30.80 15.11 -32.60
CA LYS A 472 -30.55 16.25 -33.51
C LYS A 472 -29.17 16.87 -33.31
N MET A 473 -28.18 16.04 -33.02
CA MET A 473 -26.80 16.45 -32.76
C MET A 473 -25.89 16.20 -33.94
N THR A 474 -24.98 17.14 -34.22
CA THR A 474 -23.92 16.91 -35.21
C THR A 474 -22.84 16.03 -34.61
N VAL A 475 -22.54 14.90 -35.26
CA VAL A 475 -21.41 14.04 -34.87
C VAL A 475 -20.12 14.61 -35.50
N PRO A 476 -19.05 14.80 -34.72
CA PRO A 476 -17.77 15.25 -35.26
C PRO A 476 -17.21 14.31 -36.32
N GLU A 477 -16.79 14.85 -37.46
CA GLU A 477 -16.26 14.09 -38.60
C GLU A 477 -15.08 13.20 -38.23
N ALA A 478 -14.24 13.66 -37.29
CA ALA A 478 -13.11 12.88 -36.79
C ALA A 478 -13.50 11.53 -36.16
N LEU A 479 -14.76 11.36 -35.71
CA LEU A 479 -15.28 10.07 -35.21
C LEU A 479 -15.70 9.11 -36.33
N LEU A 480 -15.81 9.61 -37.57
CA LEU A 480 -16.21 8.86 -38.76
C LEU A 480 -15.03 8.43 -39.63
N MET A 481 -13.82 8.96 -39.37
CA MET A 481 -12.61 8.64 -40.12
C MET A 481 -12.03 7.29 -39.68
N PHE A 482 -12.26 6.26 -40.50
CA PHE A 482 -11.74 4.91 -40.27
C PHE A 482 -10.29 4.77 -40.77
N GLU A 483 -9.46 4.15 -39.94
CA GLU A 483 -8.09 3.75 -40.26
C GLU A 483 -7.95 2.22 -40.19
N ALA A 484 -6.92 1.68 -40.85
CA ALA A 484 -6.64 0.25 -40.81
C ALA A 484 -6.46 -0.28 -39.37
N GLY A 485 -6.98 -1.48 -39.12
CA GLY A 485 -6.85 -2.16 -37.82
C GLY A 485 -7.84 -1.70 -36.75
N ASP A 486 -9.07 -1.35 -37.15
CA ASP A 486 -10.16 -0.92 -36.26
C ASP A 486 -9.76 0.29 -35.38
N ARG A 487 -9.23 1.32 -36.04
CA ARG A 487 -8.78 2.56 -35.40
C ARG A 487 -9.53 3.78 -35.91
N ILE A 488 -9.64 4.78 -35.04
CA ILE A 488 -10.17 6.11 -35.35
C ILE A 488 -9.20 7.10 -34.71
N ALA A 489 -8.66 8.03 -35.50
CA ALA A 489 -7.66 9.01 -35.06
C ALA A 489 -6.46 8.35 -34.34
N GLY A 490 -5.92 7.27 -34.91
CA GLY A 490 -4.78 6.53 -34.38
C GLY A 490 -5.04 5.67 -33.13
N VAL A 491 -6.24 5.70 -32.53
CA VAL A 491 -6.58 4.93 -31.31
C VAL A 491 -7.55 3.79 -31.60
N PRO A 492 -7.50 2.66 -30.85
CA PRO A 492 -8.50 1.61 -30.97
C PRO A 492 -9.91 2.17 -30.76
N TRP A 493 -10.83 1.90 -31.70
CA TRP A 493 -12.20 2.42 -31.63
C TRP A 493 -12.90 2.06 -30.31
N ILE A 494 -12.58 0.91 -29.73
CA ILE A 494 -13.15 0.45 -28.47
C ILE A 494 -12.80 1.40 -27.32
N ARG A 495 -11.58 1.94 -27.28
CA ARG A 495 -11.14 2.90 -26.25
C ARG A 495 -11.89 4.22 -26.41
N LEU A 496 -11.97 4.72 -27.64
CA LEU A 496 -12.73 5.92 -27.97
C LEU A 496 -14.18 5.76 -27.52
N LYS A 497 -14.83 4.66 -27.89
CA LYS A 497 -16.21 4.34 -27.49
C LYS A 497 -16.35 4.32 -25.96
N THR A 498 -15.44 3.65 -25.27
CA THR A 498 -15.45 3.57 -23.80
C THR A 498 -15.32 4.94 -23.16
N MET A 499 -14.41 5.79 -23.63
CA MET A 499 -14.26 7.16 -23.11
C MET A 499 -15.49 8.03 -23.43
N LEU A 500 -16.03 7.94 -24.64
CA LEU A 500 -17.25 8.65 -25.02
C LEU A 500 -18.44 8.24 -24.15
N ALA A 501 -18.57 6.95 -23.84
CA ALA A 501 -19.56 6.42 -22.90
C ALA A 501 -19.38 6.95 -21.48
N ILE A 502 -18.14 7.06 -21.01
CA ILE A 502 -17.85 7.66 -19.70
C ILE A 502 -18.26 9.13 -19.68
N TYR A 503 -17.82 9.94 -20.64
CA TYR A 503 -18.14 11.36 -20.69
C TYR A 503 -19.65 11.61 -20.76
N ALA A 504 -20.34 10.90 -21.64
CA ALA A 504 -21.78 11.08 -21.84
C ALA A 504 -22.60 10.60 -20.64
N MET A 505 -22.32 9.41 -20.08
CA MET A 505 -23.04 8.95 -18.90
C MET A 505 -22.76 9.83 -17.69
N ASN A 506 -21.52 10.28 -17.49
CA ASN A 506 -21.18 11.17 -16.38
C ASN A 506 -21.89 12.54 -16.52
N ALA A 507 -21.96 13.10 -17.71
CA ALA A 507 -22.68 14.35 -17.97
C ALA A 507 -24.21 14.19 -17.78
N TYR A 508 -24.79 13.07 -18.23
CA TYR A 508 -26.19 12.74 -17.97
C TYR A 508 -26.49 12.72 -16.46
N LEU A 509 -25.67 12.03 -15.66
CA LEU A 509 -25.83 11.95 -14.22
C LEU A 509 -25.61 13.29 -13.50
N ARG A 510 -24.76 14.18 -14.04
CA ARG A 510 -24.60 15.54 -13.52
C ARG A 510 -25.86 16.38 -13.77
N ALA A 511 -26.42 16.32 -14.98
CA ALA A 511 -27.63 17.03 -15.34
C ALA A 511 -28.83 16.57 -14.49
N GLU A 512 -28.94 15.26 -14.25
CA GLU A 512 -29.97 14.68 -13.38
C GLU A 512 -29.93 15.21 -11.94
N ASN A 513 -28.74 15.41 -11.39
CA ASN A 513 -28.56 15.92 -10.03
C ASN A 513 -28.67 17.46 -9.92
N GLY A 514 -29.16 18.14 -10.96
CA GLY A 514 -29.36 19.59 -10.94
C GLY A 514 -28.07 20.41 -11.01
N GLY A 515 -26.97 19.83 -11.49
CA GLY A 515 -25.73 20.58 -11.72
C GLY A 515 -25.96 21.68 -12.76
N LYS A 516 -25.77 22.95 -12.37
CA LYS A 516 -25.75 24.07 -13.31
C LYS A 516 -24.48 24.04 -14.16
N GLU A 517 -24.62 24.50 -15.40
CA GLU A 517 -23.54 24.75 -16.35
C GLU A 517 -22.58 25.81 -15.79
N GLU A 518 -21.28 25.67 -16.11
CA GLU A 518 -20.19 26.60 -15.77
C GLU A 518 -19.60 26.55 -14.34
N GLU A 519 -19.50 25.39 -13.70
CA GLU A 519 -18.38 25.18 -12.77
C GLU A 519 -17.25 24.54 -13.57
N THR A 520 -16.25 25.35 -13.94
CA THR A 520 -14.89 24.82 -14.18
C THR A 520 -14.59 23.84 -13.06
N GLU A 521 -14.01 22.67 -13.32
CA GLU A 521 -13.94 21.58 -12.32
C GLU A 521 -13.35 21.99 -10.95
N GLY A 522 -12.69 23.15 -10.83
CA GLY A 522 -12.30 23.79 -9.56
C GLY A 522 -13.36 24.54 -8.74
N GLU A 523 -14.53 24.95 -9.28
CA GLU A 523 -15.53 25.77 -8.56
C GLU A 523 -16.60 24.97 -7.81
N ALA A 524 -16.75 23.67 -8.07
CA ALA A 524 -17.70 22.78 -7.38
C ALA A 524 -17.42 22.57 -5.88
N LEU A 525 -16.45 23.29 -5.32
CA LEU A 525 -15.70 22.93 -4.12
C LEU A 525 -16.27 23.48 -2.81
N ASP A 526 -17.28 24.34 -2.81
CA ASP A 526 -17.80 24.91 -1.53
C ASP A 526 -19.11 24.25 -1.05
N ARG A 527 -19.72 23.37 -1.85
CA ARG A 527 -21.02 22.75 -1.50
C ARG A 527 -20.98 21.27 -1.14
N SER A 528 -19.92 20.55 -1.48
CA SER A 528 -19.74 19.15 -1.05
C SER A 528 -18.98 19.00 0.27
N VAL A 529 -18.72 20.11 0.97
CA VAL A 529 -17.85 20.18 2.16
C VAL A 529 -18.65 20.24 3.48
N SER A 530 -19.98 20.14 3.43
CA SER A 530 -20.84 19.98 4.62
C SER A 530 -21.12 18.52 4.95
#